data_AF-A0A2G9YX99-F1
#
_entry.id   AF-A0A2G9YX99-F1
#
_cell.length_a   1.000
_cell.length_b   1.000
_cell.length_c   1.000
_cell.angle_alpha   90.00
_cell.angle_beta   90.00
_cell.angle_gamma   90.00
#
_symmetry.space_group_name_H-M   'P 1'
#
loop_
_entity.id
_entity.type
_entity.pdbx_description
1 polymer ?
#
loop_
_entity_poly.entity_id
_entity_poly.type
_entity_poly.pdbx_seq_one_letter_code
_entity_poly.pdbx_strand_id
1 'polypeptide(L)'
;METQVVAVVPSKERHVDVLDSLDYSATLKKPHQLIPWLRKQQATGNEIIALCYMGGSGRGLYGRIKKIGIPVQQVPISRVQKGVGLAPKASGQERANALLAVWQKNRDVFYPLREQDRIVVRGRLLTRRRLALQKSRKPEMLRMQDALRELEFSLPEEFQTMIELMQQGLKDLFKGKKAREEIADELKRLETLVAKHDIDEADLLDIRLFLEPYFVLGLKRDEERLEARITAYLKMFPIWDWLHPPKESVLPIVHGFGPAIGGAVIFETGDIRRFPSRGEYRSYARFGLDSNGHFPAHKRGEVSSQNRKFFQALWWWTSDQIGRYKHPWKELYLWKKAREMRAHTEVVPIPKVTKDGRPYTEYKYSLLHLHRRAARWTGSQLLNYIWDLWNAVEREGDPTNWYISSTWPAYFSRVQQELAGGLKEYLNTEIPRRRKTEPKAPPEEYEEEYDGDEDSGDDEEED
;
A
#
# COMPACT_ATOMS: atom_id res chain seq x y z
N MET A 1 -20.09 -0.68 42.56
CA MET A 1 -19.00 -0.90 41.59
C MET A 1 -19.02 0.29 40.66
N GLU A 2 -18.01 1.14 40.73
CA GLU A 2 -17.88 2.27 39.81
C GLU A 2 -17.11 1.81 38.56
N THR A 3 -17.55 2.30 37.40
CA THR A 3 -16.85 2.07 36.14
C THR A 3 -15.70 3.06 36.01
N GLN A 4 -14.46 2.59 36.11
CA GLN A 4 -13.23 3.35 35.92
C GLN A 4 -12.85 3.39 34.44
N VAL A 5 -12.71 4.59 33.88
CA VAL A 5 -12.32 4.78 32.49
C VAL A 5 -10.85 5.13 32.42
N VAL A 6 -10.07 4.38 31.64
CA VAL A 6 -8.61 4.53 31.54
C VAL A 6 -8.21 4.83 30.10
N ALA A 7 -7.66 6.01 29.85
CA ALA A 7 -6.99 6.30 28.59
C ALA A 7 -5.61 5.62 28.52
N VAL A 8 -5.34 4.94 27.41
CA VAL A 8 -4.09 4.21 27.16
C VAL A 8 -3.44 4.74 25.88
N VAL A 9 -2.28 5.38 26.02
CA VAL A 9 -1.55 6.02 24.91
C VAL A 9 -0.15 5.45 24.79
N PRO A 10 0.09 4.51 23.86
CA PRO A 10 1.43 4.03 23.56
C PRO A 10 2.26 5.10 22.83
N SER A 11 3.49 5.28 23.28
CA SER A 11 4.47 6.19 22.66
C SER A 11 5.35 5.47 21.65
N LYS A 12 5.99 6.24 20.76
CA LYS A 12 7.04 5.75 19.85
C LYS A 12 8.27 5.25 20.62
N GLU A 13 8.59 5.90 21.74
CA GLU A 13 9.70 5.57 22.64
C GLU A 13 9.45 4.33 23.52
N ARG A 14 8.45 3.51 23.15
CA ARG A 14 8.12 2.24 23.83
C ARG A 14 7.68 2.38 25.29
N HIS A 15 7.29 3.57 25.76
CA HIS A 15 6.52 3.74 26.99
C HIS A 15 5.01 3.77 26.71
N VAL A 16 4.19 3.71 27.76
CA VAL A 16 2.73 3.83 27.69
C VAL A 16 2.27 4.80 28.75
N ASP A 17 1.65 5.89 28.33
CA ASP A 17 0.98 6.82 29.24
C ASP A 17 -0.42 6.30 29.52
N VAL A 18 -0.74 6.24 30.81
CA VAL A 18 -2.08 5.90 31.30
C VAL A 18 -2.61 7.05 32.14
N LEU A 19 -3.88 7.35 31.95
CA LEU A 19 -4.61 8.32 32.75
C LEU A 19 -6.01 7.76 33.00
N ASP A 20 -6.44 7.71 34.25
CA ASP A 20 -7.79 7.30 34.58
C ASP A 20 -8.72 8.46 34.93
N SER A 21 -10.02 8.17 35.02
CA SER A 21 -11.07 9.12 35.37
C SER A 21 -11.04 9.58 36.84
N LEU A 22 -10.10 9.07 37.66
CA LEU A 22 -9.89 9.45 39.06
C LEU A 22 -8.62 10.30 39.21
N ASP A 23 -8.17 10.91 38.10
CA ASP A 23 -6.97 11.75 38.00
C ASP A 23 -5.65 11.03 38.34
N TYR A 24 -5.64 9.69 38.35
CA TYR A 24 -4.38 8.95 38.44
C TYR A 24 -3.69 8.92 37.07
N SER A 25 -2.49 9.47 37.04
CA SER A 25 -1.60 9.42 35.87
C SER A 25 -0.36 8.58 36.15
N ALA A 26 0.05 7.78 35.17
CA ALA A 26 1.34 7.09 35.20
C ALA A 26 1.93 6.89 33.80
N THR A 27 3.26 6.97 33.72
CA THR A 27 4.02 6.57 32.52
C THR A 27 4.69 5.24 32.78
N LEU A 28 4.24 4.20 32.08
CA LEU A 28 4.82 2.87 32.14
C LEU A 28 6.00 2.78 31.18
N LYS A 29 7.22 2.60 31.71
CA LYS A 29 8.47 2.57 30.92
C LYS A 29 8.49 1.51 29.81
N LYS A 30 7.75 0.41 29.96
CA LYS A 30 7.68 -0.68 28.97
C LYS A 30 6.24 -1.12 28.73
N PRO A 31 5.83 -1.46 27.49
CA PRO A 31 4.42 -1.72 27.19
C PRO A 31 3.89 -3.01 27.85
N HIS A 32 4.76 -3.96 28.18
CA HIS A 32 4.37 -5.18 28.86
C HIS A 32 3.94 -4.95 30.32
N GLN A 33 4.28 -3.81 30.93
CA GLN A 33 3.89 -3.44 32.29
C GLN A 33 2.40 -3.07 32.39
N LEU A 34 1.76 -2.71 31.28
CA LEU A 34 0.35 -2.29 31.26
C LEU A 34 -0.60 -3.39 31.73
N ILE A 35 -0.38 -4.64 31.31
CA ILE A 35 -1.29 -5.75 31.64
C ILE A 35 -1.26 -6.08 33.15
N PRO A 36 -0.09 -6.23 33.80
CA PRO A 36 -0.03 -6.32 35.26
C PRO A 36 -0.67 -5.13 35.98
N TRP A 37 -0.43 -3.90 35.49
CA TRP A 37 -1.01 -2.69 36.08
C TRP A 37 -2.54 -2.71 36.01
N LEU A 38 -3.12 -3.01 34.84
CA LEU A 38 -4.57 -3.10 34.66
C LEU A 38 -5.21 -4.19 35.54
N ARG A 39 -4.56 -5.34 35.71
CA ARG A 39 -5.05 -6.39 36.61
C ARG A 39 -5.06 -5.95 38.07
N LYS A 40 -4.04 -5.19 38.50
CA LYS A 40 -4.00 -4.61 39.84
C LYS A 40 -5.18 -3.65 40.05
N GLN A 41 -5.49 -2.83 39.04
CA GLN A 41 -6.66 -1.95 39.08
C GLN A 41 -7.98 -2.76 39.09
N GLN A 42 -8.12 -3.84 38.31
CA GLN A 42 -9.32 -4.68 38.38
C GLN A 42 -9.50 -5.35 39.75
N ALA A 43 -8.40 -5.69 40.43
CA ALA A 43 -8.43 -6.32 41.75
C ALA A 43 -8.96 -5.40 42.86
N THR A 44 -9.08 -4.08 42.62
CA THR A 44 -9.73 -3.16 43.56
C THR A 44 -11.25 -3.23 43.52
N GLY A 45 -11.83 -4.01 42.59
CA GLY A 45 -13.28 -4.18 42.44
C GLY A 45 -13.93 -3.20 41.45
N ASN A 46 -13.13 -2.37 40.77
CA ASN A 46 -13.61 -1.46 39.73
C ASN A 46 -13.83 -2.18 38.40
N GLU A 47 -14.92 -1.84 37.71
CA GLU A 47 -15.09 -2.23 36.31
C GLU A 47 -14.27 -1.28 35.44
N ILE A 48 -13.37 -1.80 34.59
CA ILE A 48 -12.46 -0.96 33.80
C ILE A 48 -12.91 -0.91 32.35
N ILE A 49 -12.94 0.29 31.75
CA ILE A 49 -13.02 0.50 30.31
C ILE A 49 -11.73 1.18 29.83
N ALA A 50 -11.05 0.58 28.86
CA ALA A 50 -9.85 1.18 28.26
C ALA A 50 -10.21 2.01 27.01
N LEU A 51 -9.79 3.28 26.97
CA LEU A 51 -9.90 4.16 25.81
C LEU A 51 -8.59 4.19 25.04
N CYS A 52 -8.66 4.01 23.72
CA CYS A 52 -7.49 3.92 22.86
C CYS A 52 -7.69 4.71 21.55
N TYR A 53 -6.60 5.00 20.85
CA TYR A 53 -6.68 5.51 19.48
C TYR A 53 -6.95 4.39 18.46
N MET A 54 -7.83 4.65 17.49
CA MET A 54 -8.00 3.77 16.33
C MET A 54 -6.81 3.88 15.38
N GLY A 55 -6.07 2.80 15.21
CA GLY A 55 -4.89 2.76 14.34
C GLY A 55 -3.58 2.75 15.13
N GLY A 56 -2.46 2.97 14.42
CA GLY A 56 -1.13 3.07 15.04
C GLY A 56 -0.53 1.73 15.51
N SER A 57 0.63 1.84 16.16
CA SER A 57 1.43 0.73 16.69
C SER A 57 0.80 0.07 17.92
N GLY A 58 -0.08 0.78 18.65
CA GLY A 58 -0.73 0.31 19.87
C GLY A 58 -1.72 -0.84 19.70
N ARG A 59 -2.17 -1.17 18.48
CA ARG A 59 -3.24 -2.17 18.24
C ARG A 59 -2.93 -3.55 18.84
N GLY A 60 -1.68 -3.99 18.80
CA GLY A 60 -1.27 -5.26 19.39
C GLY A 60 -1.45 -5.28 20.92
N LEU A 61 -1.18 -4.16 21.58
CA LEU A 61 -1.38 -3.97 23.01
C LEU A 61 -2.87 -3.96 23.37
N TYR A 62 -3.69 -3.24 22.60
CA TYR A 62 -5.14 -3.18 22.82
C TYR A 62 -5.81 -4.55 22.74
N GLY A 63 -5.36 -5.40 21.81
CA GLY A 63 -5.82 -6.80 21.76
C GLY A 63 -5.45 -7.61 23.01
N ARG A 64 -4.34 -7.29 23.71
CA ARG A 64 -3.99 -7.92 24.99
C ARG A 64 -4.88 -7.42 26.14
N ILE A 65 -5.24 -6.14 26.14
CA ILE A 65 -6.18 -5.56 27.11
C ILE A 65 -7.54 -6.28 27.00
N LYS A 66 -8.08 -6.41 25.78
CA LYS A 66 -9.33 -7.12 25.55
C LYS A 66 -9.29 -8.59 25.99
N LYS A 67 -8.16 -9.28 25.81
CA LYS A 67 -7.97 -10.68 26.22
C LYS A 67 -8.03 -10.92 27.74
N ILE A 68 -7.71 -9.91 28.55
CA ILE A 68 -7.85 -10.01 30.01
C ILE A 68 -9.25 -9.61 30.50
N GLY A 69 -10.23 -9.51 29.58
CA GLY A 69 -11.62 -9.22 29.91
C GLY A 69 -11.95 -7.74 30.05
N ILE A 70 -11.02 -6.82 29.72
CA ILE A 70 -11.27 -5.37 29.80
C ILE A 70 -11.85 -4.88 28.46
N PRO A 71 -13.07 -4.30 28.44
CA PRO A 71 -13.62 -3.64 27.26
C PRO A 71 -12.66 -2.55 26.73
N VAL A 72 -12.44 -2.55 25.43
CA VAL A 72 -11.61 -1.55 24.75
C VAL A 72 -12.48 -0.74 23.80
N GLN A 73 -12.50 0.57 24.01
CA GLN A 73 -13.17 1.56 23.17
C GLN A 73 -12.13 2.38 22.41
N GLN A 74 -12.38 2.63 21.13
CA GLN A 74 -11.41 3.28 20.25
C GLN A 74 -11.99 4.46 19.51
N VAL A 75 -11.19 5.51 19.33
CA VAL A 75 -11.58 6.69 18.54
C VAL A 75 -10.49 7.10 17.55
N PRO A 76 -10.81 7.52 16.32
CA PRO A 76 -9.81 8.06 15.40
C PRO A 76 -9.14 9.31 15.97
N ILE A 77 -7.81 9.39 15.88
CA ILE A 77 -7.06 10.57 16.38
C ILE A 77 -7.54 11.88 15.75
N SER A 78 -7.96 11.87 14.47
CA SER A 78 -8.52 13.05 13.80
C SER A 78 -9.79 13.57 14.48
N ARG A 79 -10.64 12.67 15.02
CA ARG A 79 -11.83 13.07 15.78
C ARG A 79 -11.46 13.65 17.13
N VAL A 80 -10.43 13.12 17.78
CA VAL A 80 -9.92 13.67 19.04
C VAL A 80 -9.36 15.07 18.81
N GLN A 81 -8.50 15.23 17.80
CA GLN A 81 -7.94 16.53 17.40
C GLN A 81 -9.02 17.56 17.09
N LYS A 82 -10.04 17.19 16.31
CA LYS A 82 -11.17 18.09 16.02
C LYS A 82 -12.04 18.37 17.23
N GLY A 83 -12.23 17.39 18.11
CA GLY A 83 -13.15 17.46 19.25
C GLY A 83 -12.66 18.35 20.39
N VAL A 84 -11.34 18.39 20.61
CA VAL A 84 -10.71 19.13 21.72
C VAL A 84 -9.57 20.07 21.30
N GLY A 85 -9.29 20.23 20.01
CA GLY A 85 -8.21 21.10 19.53
C GLY A 85 -6.81 20.56 19.81
N LEU A 86 -6.64 19.24 19.94
CA LEU A 86 -5.35 18.62 20.26
C LEU A 86 -4.32 18.87 19.15
N ALA A 87 -3.14 19.37 19.53
CA ALA A 87 -2.05 19.61 18.60
C ALA A 87 -1.49 18.28 18.01
N PRO A 88 -1.04 18.25 16.74
CA PRO A 88 -0.45 17.05 16.13
C PRO A 88 0.75 16.45 16.88
N LYS A 89 1.55 17.32 17.53
CA LYS A 89 2.75 16.96 18.30
C LYS A 89 2.51 16.90 19.82
N ALA A 90 1.25 16.86 20.26
CA ALA A 90 0.93 16.73 21.68
C ALA A 90 1.60 15.50 22.29
N SER A 91 2.06 15.66 23.53
CA SER A 91 2.64 14.62 24.40
C SER A 91 1.67 13.46 24.64
N GLY A 92 2.19 12.34 25.13
CA GLY A 92 1.36 11.19 25.49
C GLY A 92 0.33 11.52 26.59
N GLN A 93 0.70 12.36 27.56
CA GLN A 93 -0.21 12.84 28.60
C GLN A 93 -1.34 13.70 28.05
N GLU A 94 -1.03 14.71 27.22
CA GLU A 94 -2.05 15.56 26.58
C GLU A 94 -3.00 14.73 25.71
N ARG A 95 -2.46 13.71 25.01
CA ARG A 95 -3.24 12.74 24.26
C ARG A 95 -4.15 11.90 25.16
N ALA A 96 -3.71 11.53 26.36
CA ALA A 96 -4.52 10.76 27.30
C ALA A 96 -5.66 11.62 27.88
N ASN A 97 -5.35 12.86 28.29
CA ASN A 97 -6.33 13.88 28.70
C ASN A 97 -7.40 14.09 27.61
N ALA A 98 -6.96 14.24 26.36
CA ALA A 98 -7.85 14.43 25.22
C ALA A 98 -8.80 13.25 24.98
N LEU A 99 -8.34 12.00 25.18
CA LEU A 99 -9.21 10.82 25.08
C LEU A 99 -10.33 10.84 26.13
N LEU A 100 -9.98 11.12 27.39
CA LEU A 100 -10.97 11.22 28.47
C LEU A 100 -11.97 12.36 28.22
N ALA A 101 -11.48 13.54 27.82
CA ALA A 101 -12.33 14.68 27.51
C ALA A 101 -13.33 14.39 26.38
N VAL A 102 -12.89 13.71 25.31
CA VAL A 102 -13.79 13.31 24.21
C VAL A 102 -14.81 12.27 24.68
N TRP A 103 -14.40 11.30 25.51
CA TRP A 103 -15.31 10.30 26.08
C TRP A 103 -16.39 10.92 26.96
N GLN A 104 -16.03 11.91 27.79
CA GLN A 104 -17.00 12.63 28.63
C GLN A 104 -17.98 13.45 27.78
N LYS A 105 -17.49 14.08 26.70
CA LYS A 105 -18.30 14.94 25.82
C LYS A 105 -19.23 14.16 24.89
N ASN A 106 -18.75 13.07 24.29
CA ASN A 106 -19.50 12.30 23.31
C ASN A 106 -18.97 10.86 23.25
N ARG A 107 -19.70 9.91 23.85
CA ARG A 107 -19.31 8.49 23.86
C ARG A 107 -19.56 7.79 22.52
N ASP A 108 -20.51 8.27 21.72
CA ASP A 108 -20.95 7.61 20.49
C ASP A 108 -19.91 7.67 19.36
N VAL A 109 -18.86 8.50 19.50
CA VAL A 109 -17.74 8.53 18.55
C VAL A 109 -16.72 7.42 18.77
N PHE A 110 -16.86 6.65 19.86
CA PHE A 110 -16.00 5.51 20.16
C PHE A 110 -16.58 4.21 19.62
N TYR A 111 -15.68 3.33 19.21
CA TYR A 111 -15.99 2.03 18.64
C TYR A 111 -15.36 0.92 19.47
N PRO A 112 -16.08 -0.17 19.75
CA PRO A 112 -15.48 -1.31 20.45
C PRO A 112 -14.41 -1.97 19.57
N LEU A 113 -13.31 -2.40 20.20
CA LEU A 113 -12.27 -3.19 19.52
C LEU A 113 -12.86 -4.53 19.04
N ARG A 114 -12.82 -4.77 17.73
CA ARG A 114 -13.35 -5.99 17.10
C ARG A 114 -12.30 -7.09 17.10
N GLU A 115 -12.73 -8.36 17.01
CA GLU A 115 -11.78 -9.47 16.82
C GLU A 115 -10.97 -9.32 15.51
N GLN A 116 -11.61 -8.75 14.48
CA GLN A 116 -10.98 -8.43 13.21
C GLN A 116 -9.74 -7.54 13.35
N ASP A 117 -9.67 -6.67 14.36
CA ASP A 117 -8.51 -5.80 14.55
C ASP A 117 -7.21 -6.57 14.83
N ARG A 118 -7.30 -7.77 15.42
CA ARG A 118 -6.13 -8.65 15.61
C ARG A 118 -5.65 -9.22 14.28
N ILE A 119 -6.59 -9.55 13.38
CA ILE A 119 -6.31 -10.02 12.03
C ILE A 119 -5.66 -8.90 11.23
N VAL A 120 -6.18 -7.66 11.35
CA VAL A 120 -5.62 -6.47 10.69
C VAL A 120 -4.13 -6.31 11.01
N VAL A 121 -3.72 -6.42 12.27
CA VAL A 121 -2.30 -6.27 12.65
C VAL A 121 -1.42 -7.31 11.97
N ARG A 122 -1.83 -8.59 11.99
CA ARG A 122 -1.09 -9.67 11.32
C ARG A 122 -1.06 -9.51 9.81
N GLY A 123 -2.21 -9.16 9.21
CA GLY A 123 -2.35 -8.90 7.79
C GLY A 123 -1.44 -7.77 7.29
N ARG A 124 -1.34 -6.66 8.04
CA ARG A 124 -0.40 -5.57 7.75
C ARG A 124 1.05 -6.06 7.71
N LEU A 125 1.48 -6.79 8.75
CA LEU A 125 2.85 -7.30 8.84
C LEU A 125 3.20 -8.22 7.67
N LEU A 126 2.30 -9.17 7.35
CA LEU A 126 2.50 -10.10 6.24
C LEU A 126 2.53 -9.37 4.89
N THR A 127 1.62 -8.42 4.68
CA THR A 127 1.57 -7.63 3.45
C THR A 127 2.84 -6.81 3.28
N ARG A 128 3.28 -6.09 4.33
CA ARG A 128 4.51 -5.30 4.31
C ARG A 128 5.73 -6.18 4.04
N ARG A 129 5.82 -7.36 4.68
CA ARG A 129 6.90 -8.32 4.44
C ARG A 129 6.90 -8.81 2.99
N ARG A 130 5.73 -9.14 2.42
CA ARG A 130 5.61 -9.55 1.02
C ARG A 130 6.06 -8.43 0.08
N LEU A 131 5.68 -7.18 0.34
CA LEU A 131 6.12 -6.04 -0.45
C LEU A 131 7.64 -5.82 -0.34
N ALA A 132 8.23 -6.00 0.83
CA ALA A 132 9.68 -5.94 1.02
C ALA A 132 10.40 -7.04 0.22
N LEU A 133 9.92 -8.28 0.26
CA LEU A 133 10.49 -9.36 -0.56
C LEU A 133 10.41 -9.06 -2.06
N GLN A 134 9.29 -8.49 -2.53
CA GLN A 134 9.17 -8.08 -3.93
C GLN A 134 10.14 -6.96 -4.30
N LYS A 135 10.37 -6.01 -3.39
CA LYS A 135 11.35 -4.94 -3.58
C LYS A 135 12.78 -5.48 -3.64
N SER A 136 13.10 -6.55 -2.91
CA SER A 136 14.41 -7.22 -3.01
C SER A 136 14.52 -8.08 -4.27
N ARG A 137 13.47 -8.82 -4.63
CA ARG A 137 13.52 -9.76 -5.76
C ARG A 137 13.67 -9.08 -7.11
N LYS A 138 12.97 -7.95 -7.34
CA LYS A 138 12.99 -7.28 -8.65
C LYS A 138 14.39 -6.78 -9.05
N PRO A 139 15.14 -6.06 -8.20
CA PRO A 139 16.52 -5.70 -8.48
C PRO A 139 17.41 -6.90 -8.74
N GLU A 140 17.32 -7.97 -7.94
CA GLU A 140 18.12 -9.17 -8.20
C GLU A 140 17.79 -9.82 -9.54
N MET A 141 16.51 -9.87 -9.93
CA MET A 141 16.14 -10.33 -11.26
C MET A 141 16.75 -9.48 -12.37
N LEU A 142 16.79 -8.15 -12.21
CA LEU A 142 17.41 -7.25 -13.19
C LEU A 142 18.93 -7.47 -13.24
N ARG A 143 19.60 -7.61 -12.08
CA ARG A 143 21.03 -7.94 -12.02
C ARG A 143 21.34 -9.26 -12.71
N MET A 144 20.51 -10.29 -12.50
CA MET A 144 20.66 -11.56 -13.21
C MET A 144 20.44 -11.41 -14.72
N GLN A 145 19.47 -10.60 -15.15
CA GLN A 145 19.24 -10.33 -16.58
C GLN A 145 20.41 -9.58 -17.21
N ASP A 146 21.00 -8.63 -16.49
CA ASP A 146 22.18 -7.90 -16.95
C ASP A 146 23.40 -8.82 -16.97
N ALA A 147 23.64 -9.63 -15.94
CA ALA A 147 24.70 -10.62 -15.92
C ALA A 147 24.59 -11.64 -17.07
N LEU A 148 23.39 -12.14 -17.37
CA LEU A 148 23.17 -13.02 -18.52
C LEU A 148 23.47 -12.33 -19.86
N ARG A 149 23.25 -11.01 -19.95
CA ARG A 149 23.59 -10.24 -21.16
C ARG A 149 25.10 -10.07 -21.30
N GLU A 150 25.82 -9.86 -20.20
CA GLU A 150 27.29 -9.80 -20.21
C GLU A 150 27.90 -11.17 -20.55
N LEU A 151 27.35 -12.26 -20.01
CA LEU A 151 27.78 -13.62 -20.34
C LEU A 151 27.53 -13.97 -21.82
N GLU A 152 26.48 -13.43 -22.45
CA GLU A 152 26.21 -13.61 -23.89
C GLU A 152 27.34 -13.08 -24.78
N PHE A 153 28.07 -12.05 -24.34
CA PHE A 153 29.22 -11.51 -25.08
C PHE A 153 30.55 -12.19 -24.74
N SER A 154 30.65 -12.76 -23.54
CA SER A 154 31.91 -13.29 -23.00
C SER A 154 32.08 -14.80 -23.18
N LEU A 155 30.99 -15.55 -23.33
CA LEU A 155 31.04 -17.01 -23.43
C LEU A 155 31.06 -17.51 -24.88
N PRO A 156 31.67 -18.68 -25.14
CA PRO A 156 31.59 -19.36 -26.44
C PRO A 156 30.14 -19.66 -26.87
N GLU A 157 29.92 -19.80 -28.18
CA GLU A 157 28.60 -20.06 -28.78
C GLU A 157 27.91 -21.31 -28.20
N GLU A 158 28.70 -22.29 -27.73
CA GLU A 158 28.21 -23.49 -27.07
C GLU A 158 27.39 -23.19 -25.81
N PHE A 159 27.54 -22.02 -25.18
CA PHE A 159 26.77 -21.61 -23.99
C PHE A 159 25.44 -20.91 -24.33
N GLN A 160 25.19 -20.58 -25.59
CA GLN A 160 24.02 -19.78 -25.97
C GLN A 160 22.70 -20.44 -25.57
N THR A 161 22.58 -21.75 -25.75
CA THR A 161 21.39 -22.52 -25.33
C THR A 161 21.10 -22.37 -23.84
N MET A 162 22.12 -22.41 -22.99
CA MET A 162 21.96 -22.23 -21.54
C MET A 162 21.51 -20.80 -21.21
N ILE A 163 22.10 -19.79 -21.85
CA ILE A 163 21.73 -18.39 -21.66
C ILE A 163 20.27 -18.18 -22.05
N GLU A 164 19.83 -18.71 -23.18
CA GLU A 164 18.43 -18.65 -23.63
C GLU A 164 17.47 -19.35 -22.66
N LEU A 165 17.83 -20.56 -22.20
CA LEU A 165 17.05 -21.29 -21.20
C LEU A 165 16.93 -20.52 -19.88
N MET A 166 18.00 -19.84 -19.45
CA MET A 166 18.02 -19.03 -18.24
C MET A 166 17.26 -17.72 -18.38
N GLN A 167 17.37 -17.03 -19.52
CA GLN A 167 16.55 -15.86 -19.84
C GLN A 167 15.06 -16.23 -19.85
N GLN A 168 14.71 -17.37 -20.46
CA GLN A 168 13.35 -17.89 -20.50
C GLN A 168 12.86 -18.32 -19.10
N GLY A 169 13.72 -18.95 -18.30
CA GLY A 169 13.48 -19.30 -16.90
C GLY A 169 13.26 -18.07 -16.01
N LEU A 170 14.06 -17.01 -16.16
CA LEU A 170 13.83 -15.75 -15.44
C LEU A 170 12.52 -15.09 -15.84
N LYS A 171 12.18 -15.12 -17.13
CA LYS A 171 10.94 -14.54 -17.68
C LYS A 171 9.69 -15.23 -17.12
N ASP A 172 9.71 -16.55 -16.97
CA ASP A 172 8.58 -17.32 -16.42
C ASP A 172 8.68 -17.57 -14.90
N LEU A 173 9.76 -17.10 -14.25
CA LEU A 173 10.12 -17.34 -12.85
C LEU A 173 10.35 -18.83 -12.54
N PHE A 174 10.88 -19.58 -13.50
CA PHE A 174 11.18 -21.01 -13.48
C PHE A 174 9.98 -21.86 -13.04
N LYS A 175 8.77 -21.44 -13.43
CA LYS A 175 7.54 -22.17 -13.09
C LYS A 175 7.49 -23.52 -13.79
N GLY A 176 8.03 -23.63 -15.01
CA GLY A 176 8.13 -24.88 -15.76
C GLY A 176 9.03 -25.90 -15.04
N LYS A 177 8.52 -27.11 -14.79
CA LYS A 177 9.37 -28.24 -14.36
C LYS A 177 10.38 -28.59 -15.46
N LYS A 178 9.89 -28.65 -16.71
CA LYS A 178 10.69 -28.93 -17.91
C LYS A 178 11.86 -27.96 -18.08
N ALA A 179 11.61 -26.65 -18.03
CA ALA A 179 12.66 -25.64 -18.15
C ALA A 179 13.75 -25.78 -17.08
N ARG A 180 13.39 -26.16 -15.84
CA ARG A 180 14.36 -26.41 -14.77
C ARG A 180 15.20 -27.65 -15.02
N GLU A 181 14.60 -28.70 -15.57
CA GLU A 181 15.31 -29.92 -15.97
C GLU A 181 16.27 -29.64 -17.14
N GLU A 182 15.80 -28.91 -18.16
CA GLU A 182 16.62 -28.49 -19.31
C GLU A 182 17.82 -27.63 -18.89
N ILE A 183 17.64 -26.70 -17.96
CA ILE A 183 18.73 -25.88 -17.41
C ILE A 183 19.75 -26.74 -16.66
N ALA A 184 19.28 -27.71 -15.86
CA ALA A 184 20.15 -28.60 -15.11
C ALA A 184 20.94 -29.55 -16.02
N ASP A 185 20.29 -30.10 -17.04
CA ASP A 185 20.91 -30.98 -18.04
C ASP A 185 21.96 -30.20 -18.85
N GLU A 186 21.65 -28.96 -19.22
CA GLU A 186 22.55 -28.10 -19.98
C GLU A 186 23.76 -27.64 -19.15
N LEU A 187 23.56 -27.30 -17.87
CA LEU A 187 24.66 -27.04 -16.93
C LEU A 187 25.63 -28.23 -16.86
N LYS A 188 25.10 -29.45 -16.75
CA LYS A 188 25.91 -30.68 -16.72
C LYS A 188 26.65 -30.93 -18.04
N ARG A 189 26.00 -30.63 -19.18
CA ARG A 189 26.65 -30.69 -20.51
C ARG A 189 27.83 -29.72 -20.57
N LEU A 190 27.64 -28.49 -20.09
CA LEU A 190 28.65 -27.44 -20.11
C LEU A 190 29.82 -27.72 -19.15
N GLU A 191 29.58 -28.28 -17.97
CA GLU A 191 30.65 -28.77 -17.09
C GLU A 191 31.60 -29.75 -17.80
N THR A 192 31.06 -30.56 -18.70
CA THR A 192 31.85 -31.51 -19.49
C THR A 192 32.64 -30.82 -20.62
N LEU A 193 32.14 -29.68 -21.12
CA LEU A 193 32.78 -28.88 -22.18
C LEU A 193 33.83 -27.93 -21.64
N VAL A 194 33.66 -27.39 -20.44
CA VAL A 194 34.62 -26.46 -19.86
C VAL A 194 36.00 -27.11 -19.68
N ALA A 195 36.02 -28.40 -19.34
CA ALA A 195 37.25 -29.19 -19.33
C ALA A 195 38.01 -29.20 -20.68
N LYS A 196 37.40 -28.75 -21.79
CA LYS A 196 37.99 -28.68 -23.13
C LYS A 196 38.37 -27.28 -23.60
N HIS A 197 37.85 -26.20 -22.99
CA HIS A 197 37.92 -24.84 -23.56
C HIS A 197 38.84 -23.86 -22.80
N ASP A 198 39.65 -24.34 -21.85
CA ASP A 198 40.58 -23.51 -21.06
C ASP A 198 39.89 -22.29 -20.41
N ILE A 199 38.62 -22.45 -20.05
CA ILE A 199 37.88 -21.45 -19.28
C ILE A 199 38.39 -21.52 -17.85
N ASP A 200 38.77 -20.37 -17.28
CA ASP A 200 39.28 -20.28 -15.92
C ASP A 200 38.23 -20.82 -14.92
N GLU A 201 38.71 -21.49 -13.87
CA GLU A 201 37.87 -21.98 -12.77
C GLU A 201 37.15 -20.81 -12.08
N ALA A 202 37.74 -19.61 -12.09
CA ALA A 202 37.11 -18.38 -11.63
C ALA A 202 35.91 -17.98 -12.49
N ASP A 203 36.05 -17.98 -13.82
CA ASP A 203 34.94 -17.67 -14.75
C ASP A 203 33.80 -18.69 -14.61
N LEU A 204 34.14 -19.97 -14.44
CA LEU A 204 33.17 -21.03 -14.14
C LEU A 204 32.39 -20.79 -12.86
N LEU A 205 33.08 -20.34 -11.80
CA LEU A 205 32.46 -20.06 -10.52
C LEU A 205 31.52 -18.85 -10.64
N ASP A 206 31.94 -17.80 -11.34
CA ASP A 206 31.11 -16.61 -11.58
C ASP A 206 29.87 -16.99 -12.40
N ILE A 207 30.06 -17.75 -13.49
CA ILE A 207 28.97 -18.32 -14.29
C ILE A 207 28.01 -19.09 -13.37
N ARG A 208 28.49 -20.02 -12.53
CA ARG A 208 27.63 -20.76 -11.58
C ARG A 208 26.88 -19.84 -10.62
N LEU A 209 27.55 -18.86 -10.01
CA LEU A 209 26.94 -17.93 -9.07
C LEU A 209 25.82 -17.10 -9.72
N PHE A 210 26.02 -16.64 -10.97
CA PHE A 210 25.00 -15.91 -11.72
C PHE A 210 23.88 -16.80 -12.26
N LEU A 211 24.18 -18.09 -12.49
CA LEU A 211 23.22 -19.05 -13.01
C LEU A 211 22.44 -19.81 -11.94
N GLU A 212 22.70 -19.57 -10.66
CA GLU A 212 21.92 -20.13 -9.57
C GLU A 212 20.74 -19.21 -9.21
N PRO A 213 19.53 -19.44 -9.76
CA PRO A 213 18.38 -18.59 -9.47
C PRO A 213 17.81 -18.82 -8.06
N TYR A 214 18.48 -19.60 -7.20
CA TYR A 214 17.96 -20.01 -5.89
C TYR A 214 17.56 -18.83 -5.02
N PHE A 215 18.28 -17.71 -5.11
CA PHE A 215 17.90 -16.50 -4.39
C PHE A 215 16.57 -15.92 -4.89
N VAL A 216 16.45 -15.67 -6.20
CA VAL A 216 15.21 -15.15 -6.82
C VAL A 216 14.04 -16.11 -6.61
N LEU A 217 14.28 -17.41 -6.73
CA LEU A 217 13.27 -18.46 -6.51
C LEU A 217 12.87 -18.61 -5.05
N GLY A 218 13.83 -18.52 -4.12
CA GLY A 218 13.58 -18.50 -2.68
C GLY A 218 12.67 -17.33 -2.31
N LEU A 219 13.02 -16.12 -2.76
CA LEU A 219 12.18 -14.93 -2.57
C LEU A 219 10.79 -15.11 -3.20
N LYS A 220 10.70 -15.68 -4.40
CA LYS A 220 9.40 -15.90 -5.06
C LYS A 220 8.53 -16.92 -4.33
N ARG A 221 9.09 -18.02 -3.85
CA ARG A 221 8.37 -19.02 -3.04
C ARG A 221 7.86 -18.42 -1.73
N ASP A 222 8.67 -17.57 -1.09
CA ASP A 222 8.26 -16.90 0.13
C ASP A 222 7.18 -15.83 -0.14
N GLU A 223 7.25 -15.10 -1.26
CA GLU A 223 6.14 -14.24 -1.72
C GLU A 223 4.84 -15.04 -1.84
N GLU A 224 4.85 -16.21 -2.49
CA GLU A 224 3.67 -17.05 -2.70
C GLU A 224 3.12 -17.59 -1.38
N ARG A 225 3.98 -18.04 -0.46
CA ARG A 225 3.58 -18.45 0.90
C ARG A 225 2.92 -17.32 1.67
N LEU A 226 3.48 -16.10 1.56
CA LEU A 226 2.88 -14.92 2.19
C LEU A 226 1.56 -14.54 1.52
N GLU A 227 1.46 -14.59 0.20
CA GLU A 227 0.22 -14.32 -0.55
C GLU A 227 -0.90 -15.29 -0.16
N ALA A 228 -0.61 -16.58 -0.02
CA ALA A 228 -1.58 -17.56 0.46
C ALA A 228 -2.10 -17.22 1.87
N ARG A 229 -1.20 -16.86 2.80
CA ARG A 229 -1.57 -16.44 4.16
C ARG A 229 -2.34 -15.13 4.18
N ILE A 230 -1.94 -14.16 3.37
CA ILE A 230 -2.65 -12.87 3.22
C ILE A 230 -4.06 -13.13 2.69
N THR A 231 -4.21 -13.98 1.68
CA THR A 231 -5.52 -14.37 1.12
C THR A 231 -6.42 -15.01 2.17
N ALA A 232 -5.87 -15.92 2.98
CA ALA A 232 -6.62 -16.54 4.07
C ALA A 232 -7.16 -15.50 5.06
N TYR A 233 -6.36 -14.49 5.41
CA TYR A 233 -6.83 -13.39 6.27
C TYR A 233 -7.79 -12.43 5.59
N LEU A 234 -7.60 -12.15 4.29
CA LEU A 234 -8.49 -11.28 3.51
C LEU A 234 -9.90 -11.84 3.43
N LYS A 235 -10.05 -13.16 3.24
CA LYS A 235 -11.35 -13.86 3.26
C LYS A 235 -12.12 -13.74 4.58
N MET A 236 -11.49 -13.23 5.64
CA MET A 236 -12.17 -12.94 6.91
C MET A 236 -12.83 -11.55 6.92
N PHE A 237 -12.67 -10.77 5.85
CA PHE A 237 -13.28 -9.45 5.67
C PHE A 237 -14.30 -9.54 4.54
N PRO A 238 -15.61 -9.35 4.80
CA PRO A 238 -16.64 -9.48 3.77
C PRO A 238 -16.39 -8.56 2.55
N ILE A 239 -15.81 -7.38 2.76
CA ILE A 239 -15.45 -6.47 1.67
C ILE A 239 -14.53 -7.11 0.61
N TRP A 240 -13.70 -8.09 0.98
CA TRP A 240 -12.80 -8.76 0.04
C TRP A 240 -13.55 -9.47 -1.08
N ASP A 241 -14.62 -10.18 -0.72
CA ASP A 241 -15.45 -10.93 -1.67
C ASP A 241 -16.24 -9.95 -2.57
N TRP A 242 -16.66 -8.80 -2.04
CA TRP A 242 -17.36 -7.77 -2.83
C TRP A 242 -16.45 -6.96 -3.76
N LEU A 243 -15.12 -6.98 -3.54
CA LEU A 243 -14.14 -6.45 -4.51
C LEU A 243 -13.82 -7.46 -5.62
N HIS A 244 -14.12 -8.74 -5.38
CA HIS A 244 -13.95 -9.85 -6.32
C HIS A 244 -15.26 -10.63 -6.50
N PRO A 245 -16.35 -9.93 -6.89
CA PRO A 245 -17.65 -10.56 -6.92
C PRO A 245 -17.70 -11.65 -8.00
N PRO A 246 -18.64 -12.61 -7.91
CA PRO A 246 -18.84 -13.63 -8.95
C PRO A 246 -19.19 -12.98 -10.30
N LYS A 247 -19.00 -13.72 -11.40
CA LYS A 247 -19.17 -13.18 -12.76
C LYS A 247 -20.59 -12.66 -13.03
N GLU A 248 -21.57 -13.23 -12.35
CA GLU A 248 -22.99 -12.91 -12.46
C GLU A 248 -23.40 -11.70 -11.60
N SER A 249 -22.48 -11.15 -10.80
CA SER A 249 -22.75 -9.98 -9.96
C SER A 249 -22.89 -8.71 -10.79
N VAL A 250 -23.79 -7.83 -10.36
CA VAL A 250 -23.91 -6.47 -10.90
C VAL A 250 -22.76 -5.55 -10.46
N LEU A 251 -22.03 -5.89 -9.40
CA LEU A 251 -20.93 -5.07 -8.90
C LEU A 251 -19.71 -5.15 -9.82
N PRO A 252 -19.02 -4.03 -10.08
CA PRO A 252 -17.84 -4.00 -10.93
C PRO A 252 -16.65 -4.68 -10.24
N ILE A 253 -16.10 -5.72 -10.87
CA ILE A 253 -14.87 -6.36 -10.42
C ILE A 253 -13.68 -5.37 -10.44
N VAL A 254 -12.86 -5.41 -9.40
CA VAL A 254 -11.61 -4.63 -9.32
C VAL A 254 -10.44 -5.52 -9.77
N HIS A 255 -10.28 -5.73 -11.08
CA HIS A 255 -9.15 -6.51 -11.58
C HIS A 255 -7.80 -5.89 -11.19
N GLY A 256 -6.79 -6.75 -10.98
CA GLY A 256 -5.46 -6.33 -10.50
C GLY A 256 -5.39 -6.09 -8.99
N PHE A 257 -6.47 -6.31 -8.23
CA PHE A 257 -6.53 -6.12 -6.78
C PHE A 257 -6.18 -7.39 -5.99
N GLY A 258 -5.10 -8.08 -6.39
CA GLY A 258 -4.67 -9.33 -5.77
C GLY A 258 -4.20 -9.19 -4.31
N PRO A 259 -3.78 -10.29 -3.65
CA PRO A 259 -3.53 -10.34 -2.21
C PRO A 259 -2.60 -9.24 -1.69
N ALA A 260 -1.57 -8.85 -2.46
CA ALA A 260 -0.65 -7.78 -2.06
C ALA A 260 -1.29 -6.38 -2.02
N ILE A 261 -1.99 -6.00 -3.09
CA ILE A 261 -2.64 -4.69 -3.20
C ILE A 261 -3.88 -4.66 -2.31
N GLY A 262 -4.73 -5.69 -2.40
CA GLY A 262 -5.92 -5.83 -1.57
C GLY A 262 -5.62 -5.91 -0.08
N GLY A 263 -4.59 -6.68 0.30
CA GLY A 263 -4.10 -6.75 1.68
C GLY A 263 -3.61 -5.39 2.18
N ALA A 264 -2.88 -4.64 1.36
CA ALA A 264 -2.42 -3.31 1.74
C ALA A 264 -3.61 -2.36 1.93
N VAL A 265 -4.59 -2.35 1.02
CA VAL A 265 -5.78 -1.49 1.15
C VAL A 265 -6.63 -1.90 2.36
N ILE A 266 -7.04 -3.16 2.46
CA ILE A 266 -7.96 -3.64 3.49
C ILE A 266 -7.29 -3.58 4.86
N PHE A 267 -6.08 -4.12 5.02
CA PHE A 267 -5.45 -4.13 6.34
C PHE A 267 -4.98 -2.74 6.76
N GLU A 268 -4.42 -1.89 5.89
CA GLU A 268 -4.04 -0.52 6.29
C GLU A 268 -5.26 0.37 6.60
N THR A 269 -6.41 0.10 5.98
CA THR A 269 -7.72 0.66 6.38
C THR A 269 -8.11 0.16 7.77
N GLY A 270 -8.12 -1.17 7.95
CA GLY A 270 -8.51 -1.86 9.18
C GLY A 270 -10.01 -1.79 9.42
N ASP A 271 -10.49 -0.64 9.90
CA ASP A 271 -11.91 -0.38 10.15
C ASP A 271 -12.33 0.84 9.34
N ILE A 272 -13.29 0.67 8.44
CA ILE A 272 -13.77 1.75 7.56
C ILE A 272 -14.44 2.89 8.34
N ARG A 273 -15.01 2.60 9.52
CA ARG A 273 -15.69 3.59 10.38
C ARG A 273 -14.73 4.63 10.96
N ARG A 274 -13.42 4.37 10.88
CA ARG A 274 -12.37 5.35 11.16
C ARG A 274 -12.48 6.58 10.26
N PHE A 275 -13.07 6.44 9.07
CA PHE A 275 -13.18 7.49 8.05
C PHE A 275 -14.64 7.96 7.95
N PRO A 276 -15.02 9.09 8.57
CA PRO A 276 -16.37 9.65 8.52
C PRO A 276 -16.85 10.01 7.12
N SER A 277 -15.92 10.29 6.20
CA SER A 277 -16.23 10.70 4.84
C SER A 277 -15.28 10.07 3.82
N ARG A 278 -15.75 10.01 2.55
CA ARG A 278 -14.92 9.70 1.39
C ARG A 278 -13.67 10.57 1.32
N GLY A 279 -13.80 11.87 1.67
CA GLY A 279 -12.69 12.82 1.68
C GLY A 279 -11.58 12.39 2.62
N GLU A 280 -11.92 12.04 3.87
CA GLU A 280 -10.93 11.57 4.86
C GLU A 280 -10.28 10.24 4.46
N TYR A 281 -11.04 9.31 3.88
CA TYR A 281 -10.48 8.05 3.38
C TYR A 281 -9.49 8.28 2.23
N ARG A 282 -9.84 9.16 1.30
CA ARG A 282 -8.95 9.56 0.19
C ARG A 282 -7.71 10.26 0.68
N SER A 283 -7.84 11.20 1.61
CA SER A 283 -6.71 11.90 2.20
C SER A 283 -5.78 10.92 2.90
N TYR A 284 -6.29 9.95 3.65
CA TYR A 284 -5.48 8.89 4.27
C TYR A 284 -4.66 8.09 3.24
N ALA A 285 -5.23 7.83 2.07
CA ALA A 285 -4.54 7.16 0.96
C ALA A 285 -3.69 8.11 0.08
N ARG A 286 -3.64 9.42 0.36
CA ARG A 286 -2.97 10.47 -0.46
C ARG A 286 -3.59 10.76 -1.83
N PHE A 287 -4.87 10.45 -1.97
CA PHE A 287 -5.68 10.76 -3.15
C PHE A 287 -6.69 11.90 -2.88
N GLY A 288 -6.62 12.50 -1.69
CA GLY A 288 -7.33 13.73 -1.36
C GLY A 288 -6.60 14.97 -1.90
N LEU A 289 -7.37 16.03 -2.13
CA LEU A 289 -6.83 17.36 -2.43
C LEU A 289 -6.89 18.21 -1.17
N ASP A 290 -5.94 19.13 -1.02
CA ASP A 290 -5.99 20.17 0.00
C ASP A 290 -7.05 21.24 -0.33
N SER A 291 -7.17 22.25 0.54
CA SER A 291 -8.09 23.38 0.35
C SER A 291 -7.83 24.19 -0.93
N ASN A 292 -6.63 24.10 -1.49
CA ASN A 292 -6.21 24.79 -2.70
C ASN A 292 -6.36 23.91 -3.95
N GLY A 293 -6.91 22.70 -3.82
CA GLY A 293 -7.07 21.76 -4.93
C GLY A 293 -5.77 21.07 -5.34
N HIS A 294 -4.71 21.15 -4.53
CA HIS A 294 -3.44 20.47 -4.79
C HIS A 294 -3.36 19.15 -4.05
N PHE A 295 -2.53 18.24 -4.57
CA PHE A 295 -2.15 17.06 -3.79
C PHE A 295 -1.17 17.51 -2.71
N PRO A 296 -1.41 17.22 -1.43
CA PRO A 296 -0.53 17.64 -0.35
C PRO A 296 0.89 17.08 -0.56
N ALA A 297 1.84 17.99 -0.73
CA ALA A 297 3.26 17.69 -0.67
C ALA A 297 3.66 17.50 0.79
N HIS A 298 4.49 16.50 1.07
CA HIS A 298 4.98 16.27 2.42
C HIS A 298 6.15 17.22 2.66
N LYS A 299 6.10 18.09 3.67
CA LYS A 299 7.29 18.83 4.08
C LYS A 299 8.13 17.98 5.03
N ARG A 300 9.46 18.10 4.97
CA ARG A 300 10.36 17.40 5.90
C ARG A 300 9.97 17.74 7.34
N GLY A 301 9.85 16.73 8.21
CA GLY A 301 9.47 16.90 9.62
C GLY A 301 7.97 17.05 9.92
N GLU A 302 7.09 17.06 8.90
CA GLU A 302 5.64 17.03 9.14
C GLU A 302 5.16 15.61 9.47
N VAL A 303 4.35 15.47 10.52
CA VAL A 303 3.68 14.21 10.81
C VAL A 303 2.45 14.11 9.92
N SER A 304 2.58 13.38 8.81
CA SER A 304 1.46 13.15 7.92
C SER A 304 0.49 12.12 8.50
N SER A 305 -0.80 12.44 8.50
CA SER A 305 -1.87 11.49 8.82
C SER A 305 -2.06 10.42 7.73
N GLN A 306 -1.32 10.53 6.64
CA GLN A 306 -1.43 9.69 5.46
C GLN A 306 -0.64 8.38 5.59
N ASN A 307 -1.11 7.32 4.93
CA ASN A 307 -0.47 6.03 4.95
C ASN A 307 0.28 5.75 3.64
N ARG A 308 1.62 5.81 3.69
CA ARG A 308 2.50 5.58 2.53
C ARG A 308 2.34 4.19 1.92
N LYS A 309 2.14 3.14 2.74
CA LYS A 309 1.99 1.77 2.23
C LYS A 309 0.65 1.57 1.51
N PHE A 310 -0.42 2.19 2.02
CA PHE A 310 -1.70 2.24 1.33
C PHE A 310 -1.59 3.02 0.01
N PHE A 311 -1.04 4.24 0.04
CA PHE A 311 -0.80 5.04 -1.16
C PHE A 311 -0.03 4.25 -2.23
N GLN A 312 1.10 3.63 -1.86
CA GLN A 312 1.95 2.87 -2.78
C GLN A 312 1.19 1.72 -3.44
N ALA A 313 0.42 0.95 -2.67
CA ALA A 313 -0.37 -0.16 -3.22
C ALA A 313 -1.41 0.33 -4.24
N LEU A 314 -2.12 1.40 -3.91
CA LEU A 314 -3.11 1.98 -4.81
C LEU A 314 -2.46 2.64 -6.03
N TRP A 315 -1.31 3.29 -5.85
CA TRP A 315 -0.53 3.86 -6.94
C TRP A 315 -0.13 2.79 -7.95
N TRP A 316 0.47 1.68 -7.49
CA TRP A 316 0.80 0.54 -8.35
C TRP A 316 -0.41 -0.04 -9.06
N TRP A 317 -1.57 -0.10 -8.40
CA TRP A 317 -2.79 -0.51 -9.06
C TRP A 317 -3.17 0.44 -10.21
N THR A 318 -3.20 1.75 -9.94
CA THR A 318 -3.60 2.76 -10.93
C THR A 318 -2.60 2.99 -12.06
N SER A 319 -1.30 2.77 -11.84
CA SER A 319 -0.26 3.03 -12.84
C SER A 319 0.10 1.79 -13.66
N ASP A 320 0.12 0.61 -13.02
CA ASP A 320 0.62 -0.62 -13.62
C ASP A 320 -0.47 -1.67 -13.88
N GLN A 321 -1.41 -1.85 -12.95
CA GLN A 321 -2.38 -2.95 -13.06
C GLN A 321 -3.62 -2.61 -13.89
N ILE A 322 -4.10 -1.37 -13.80
CA ILE A 322 -5.35 -0.93 -14.46
C ILE A 322 -5.33 -1.11 -15.99
N GLY A 323 -4.15 -1.02 -16.61
CA GLY A 323 -3.99 -1.16 -18.05
C GLY A 323 -4.03 -2.61 -18.54
N ARG A 324 -3.75 -3.58 -17.66
CA ARG A 324 -3.49 -4.99 -18.02
C ARG A 324 -4.74 -5.79 -18.30
N TYR A 325 -5.87 -5.44 -17.68
CA TYR A 325 -7.10 -6.23 -17.73
C TYR A 325 -8.22 -5.47 -18.42
N LYS A 326 -9.25 -6.16 -18.92
CA LYS A 326 -10.48 -5.52 -19.43
C LYS A 326 -11.51 -5.45 -18.29
N HIS A 327 -11.86 -4.25 -17.84
CA HIS A 327 -12.85 -4.02 -16.77
C HIS A 327 -13.35 -2.57 -16.76
N PRO A 328 -14.47 -2.27 -16.08
CA PRO A 328 -15.05 -0.93 -16.01
C PRO A 328 -14.09 0.16 -15.49
N TRP A 329 -13.19 -0.19 -14.56
CA TRP A 329 -12.21 0.79 -14.05
C TRP A 329 -11.16 1.20 -15.10
N LYS A 330 -10.77 0.29 -16.01
CA LYS A 330 -9.90 0.66 -17.14
C LYS A 330 -10.59 1.65 -18.06
N GLU A 331 -11.87 1.43 -18.33
CA GLU A 331 -12.69 2.34 -19.14
C GLU A 331 -12.78 3.71 -18.45
N LEU A 332 -13.03 3.76 -17.15
CA LEU A 332 -13.03 4.99 -16.36
C LEU A 332 -11.70 5.75 -16.46
N TYR A 333 -10.57 5.05 -16.39
CA TYR A 333 -9.24 5.62 -16.58
C TYR A 333 -9.02 6.16 -18.00
N LEU A 334 -9.39 5.40 -19.04
CA LEU A 334 -9.26 5.84 -20.44
C LEU A 334 -10.14 7.05 -20.71
N TRP A 335 -11.38 7.04 -20.23
CA TRP A 335 -12.32 8.15 -20.33
C TRP A 335 -11.73 9.43 -19.71
N LYS A 336 -11.19 9.35 -18.49
CA LYS A 336 -10.54 10.50 -17.87
C LYS A 336 -9.32 10.96 -18.64
N LYS A 337 -8.49 10.04 -19.11
CA LYS A 337 -7.30 10.36 -19.92
C LYS A 337 -7.68 11.10 -21.19
N ALA A 338 -8.72 10.66 -21.90
CA ALA A 338 -9.20 11.31 -23.12
C ALA A 338 -9.68 12.74 -22.84
N ARG A 339 -10.43 12.94 -21.75
CA ARG A 339 -10.91 14.27 -21.32
C ARG A 339 -9.76 15.20 -20.93
N GLU A 340 -8.78 14.72 -20.19
CA GLU A 340 -7.59 15.51 -19.83
C GLU A 340 -6.78 15.89 -21.08
N MET A 341 -6.65 14.98 -22.05
CA MET A 341 -5.98 15.26 -23.33
C MET A 341 -6.73 16.28 -24.19
N ARG A 342 -8.06 16.30 -24.16
CA ARG A 342 -8.88 17.31 -24.85
C ARG A 342 -8.82 18.68 -24.16
N ALA A 343 -8.78 18.68 -22.83
CA ALA A 343 -8.69 19.92 -22.04
C ALA A 343 -7.29 20.56 -22.10
N HIS A 344 -6.26 19.75 -22.38
CA HIS A 344 -4.87 20.18 -22.38
C HIS A 344 -4.17 19.67 -23.66
N THR A 345 -4.43 20.37 -24.76
CA THR A 345 -3.93 20.03 -26.10
C THR A 345 -2.41 20.24 -26.22
N GLU A 346 -1.85 21.18 -25.46
CA GLU A 346 -0.45 21.59 -25.53
C GLU A 346 0.32 21.26 -24.25
N VAL A 347 1.60 20.93 -24.42
CA VAL A 347 2.53 20.73 -23.32
C VAL A 347 3.05 22.09 -22.86
N VAL A 348 3.01 22.33 -21.55
CA VAL A 348 3.44 23.59 -20.94
C VAL A 348 4.78 23.36 -20.24
N PRO A 349 5.90 23.88 -20.76
CA PRO A 349 7.20 23.82 -20.09
C PRO A 349 7.20 24.76 -18.88
N ILE A 350 7.71 24.28 -17.75
CA ILE A 350 7.88 25.05 -16.52
C ILE A 350 9.35 24.98 -16.13
N PRO A 351 10.09 26.10 -16.20
CA PRO A 351 11.45 26.13 -15.70
C PRO A 351 11.43 25.94 -14.18
N LYS A 352 12.26 25.01 -13.71
CA LYS A 352 12.50 24.72 -12.31
C LYS A 352 14.00 24.67 -12.05
N VAL A 353 14.37 24.70 -10.78
CA VAL A 353 15.74 24.58 -10.32
C VAL A 353 15.78 23.42 -9.33
N THR A 354 16.75 22.51 -9.48
CA THR A 354 16.97 21.41 -8.51
C THR A 354 17.45 21.97 -7.17
N LYS A 355 17.53 21.10 -6.15
CA LYS A 355 18.10 21.48 -4.84
C LYS A 355 19.55 21.97 -4.97
N ASP A 356 20.30 21.44 -5.93
CA ASP A 356 21.70 21.82 -6.22
C ASP A 356 21.84 23.04 -7.14
N GLY A 357 20.74 23.77 -7.41
CA GLY A 357 20.79 24.96 -8.27
C GLY A 357 20.80 24.67 -9.78
N ARG A 358 20.69 23.41 -10.22
CA ARG A 358 20.71 23.07 -11.65
C ARG A 358 19.34 23.38 -12.29
N PRO A 359 19.28 24.16 -13.38
CA PRO A 359 18.01 24.40 -14.06
C PRO A 359 17.54 23.13 -14.77
N TYR A 360 16.24 22.84 -14.70
CA TYR A 360 15.59 21.80 -15.48
C TYR A 360 14.19 22.25 -15.91
N THR A 361 13.62 21.61 -16.93
CA THR A 361 12.26 21.92 -17.40
C THR A 361 11.30 20.80 -17.05
N GLU A 362 10.27 21.10 -16.26
CA GLU A 362 9.15 20.21 -16.03
C GLU A 362 8.08 20.43 -17.12
N TYR A 363 7.64 19.36 -17.76
CA TYR A 363 6.63 19.44 -18.82
C TYR A 363 5.22 19.15 -18.28
N LYS A 364 4.46 20.20 -17.97
CA LYS A 364 3.03 20.06 -17.64
C LYS A 364 2.23 19.62 -18.85
N TYR A 365 1.18 18.85 -18.60
CA TYR A 365 0.31 18.25 -19.59
C TYR A 365 0.99 17.40 -20.67
N SER A 366 2.23 16.95 -20.48
CA SER A 366 2.81 15.85 -21.26
C SER A 366 1.99 14.56 -21.14
N LEU A 367 2.14 13.62 -22.07
CA LEU A 367 1.47 12.31 -22.02
C LEU A 367 1.68 11.58 -20.68
N LEU A 368 2.90 11.67 -20.12
CA LEU A 368 3.21 11.10 -18.81
C LEU A 368 2.45 11.82 -17.69
N HIS A 369 2.45 13.15 -17.68
CA HIS A 369 1.73 13.92 -16.68
C HIS A 369 0.20 13.69 -16.77
N LEU A 370 -0.38 13.68 -17.97
CA LEU A 370 -1.80 13.39 -18.18
C LEU A 370 -2.16 11.96 -17.77
N HIS A 371 -1.28 10.99 -18.02
CA HIS A 371 -1.42 9.63 -17.50
C HIS A 371 -1.47 9.62 -15.96
N ARG A 372 -0.54 10.29 -15.28
CA ARG A 372 -0.51 10.38 -13.82
C ARG A 372 -1.76 11.06 -13.25
N ARG A 373 -2.23 12.13 -13.89
CA ARG A 373 -3.48 12.82 -13.51
C ARG A 373 -4.68 11.89 -13.64
N ALA A 374 -4.81 11.18 -14.76
CA ALA A 374 -5.87 10.20 -14.97
C ALA A 374 -5.80 9.03 -13.97
N ALA A 375 -4.60 8.50 -13.71
CA ALA A 375 -4.35 7.46 -12.73
C ALA A 375 -4.74 7.91 -11.31
N ARG A 376 -4.26 9.08 -10.86
CA ARG A 376 -4.63 9.66 -9.56
C ARG A 376 -6.14 9.87 -9.44
N TRP A 377 -6.76 10.47 -10.45
CA TRP A 377 -8.20 10.67 -10.41
C TRP A 377 -8.97 9.34 -10.36
N THR A 378 -8.53 8.32 -11.10
CA THR A 378 -9.18 7.00 -11.09
C THR A 378 -9.00 6.30 -9.74
N GLY A 379 -7.83 6.37 -9.12
CA GLY A 379 -7.62 5.89 -7.75
C GLY A 379 -8.51 6.61 -6.73
N SER A 380 -8.73 7.91 -6.91
CA SER A 380 -9.68 8.70 -6.11
C SER A 380 -11.12 8.17 -6.24
N GLN A 381 -11.55 7.83 -7.45
CA GLN A 381 -12.88 7.23 -7.68
C GLN A 381 -12.98 5.81 -7.10
N LEU A 382 -11.94 5.00 -7.25
CA LEU A 382 -11.91 3.66 -6.64
C LEU A 382 -12.05 3.75 -5.13
N LEU A 383 -11.35 4.68 -4.47
CA LEU A 383 -11.46 4.88 -3.03
C LEU A 383 -12.86 5.33 -2.59
N ASN A 384 -13.52 6.19 -3.38
CA ASN A 384 -14.92 6.55 -3.12
C ASN A 384 -15.81 5.31 -3.16
N TYR A 385 -15.66 4.48 -4.20
CA TYR A 385 -16.40 3.23 -4.35
C TYR A 385 -16.13 2.24 -3.21
N ILE A 386 -14.86 2.01 -2.87
CA ILE A 386 -14.47 1.12 -1.76
C ILE A 386 -15.07 1.62 -0.44
N TRP A 387 -15.01 2.93 -0.18
CA TRP A 387 -15.57 3.50 1.04
C TRP A 387 -17.09 3.31 1.11
N ASP A 388 -17.81 3.58 0.03
CA ASP A 388 -19.25 3.42 -0.01
C ASP A 388 -19.66 1.95 0.13
N LEU A 389 -19.03 1.08 -0.68
CA LEU A 389 -19.27 -0.37 -0.67
C LEU A 389 -19.02 -0.96 0.71
N TRP A 390 -17.89 -0.61 1.34
CA TRP A 390 -17.56 -1.13 2.66
C TRP A 390 -18.51 -0.61 3.74
N ASN A 391 -18.96 0.65 3.66
CA ASN A 391 -20.00 1.12 4.56
C ASN A 391 -21.35 0.42 4.33
N ALA A 392 -21.74 0.13 3.09
CA ALA A 392 -22.96 -0.62 2.78
C ALA A 392 -22.91 -2.04 3.35
N VAL A 393 -21.77 -2.72 3.20
CA VAL A 393 -21.49 -4.03 3.81
C VAL A 393 -21.62 -3.98 5.34
N GLU A 394 -21.13 -2.92 5.98
CA GLU A 394 -21.15 -2.78 7.44
C GLU A 394 -22.50 -2.35 8.04
N ARG A 395 -23.33 -1.64 7.27
CA ARG A 395 -24.60 -1.07 7.76
C ARG A 395 -25.83 -1.87 7.35
N GLU A 396 -25.91 -2.23 6.08
CA GLU A 396 -27.15 -2.75 5.46
C GLU A 396 -27.05 -4.25 5.17
N GLY A 397 -25.84 -4.79 5.04
CA GLY A 397 -25.61 -6.20 4.72
C GLY A 397 -25.93 -6.58 3.26
N ASP A 398 -26.44 -5.64 2.45
CA ASP A 398 -26.79 -5.86 1.04
C ASP A 398 -26.10 -4.86 0.09
N PRO A 399 -24.83 -5.12 -0.27
CA PRO A 399 -24.10 -4.28 -1.20
C PRO A 399 -24.62 -4.35 -2.64
N THR A 400 -25.46 -5.35 -2.99
CA THR A 400 -26.06 -5.44 -4.32
C THR A 400 -27.15 -4.38 -4.47
N ASN A 401 -28.07 -4.31 -3.52
CA ASN A 401 -29.11 -3.29 -3.50
C ASN A 401 -28.53 -1.88 -3.35
N TRP A 402 -27.47 -1.70 -2.54
CA TRP A 402 -26.73 -0.45 -2.51
C TRP A 402 -26.19 -0.08 -3.89
N TYR A 403 -25.52 -1.00 -4.59
CA TYR A 403 -24.92 -0.70 -5.89
C TYR A 403 -25.98 -0.28 -6.91
N ILE A 404 -27.10 -1.02 -6.99
CA ILE A 404 -28.22 -0.74 -7.90
C ILE A 404 -28.83 0.65 -7.65
N SER A 405 -29.01 1.01 -6.38
CA SER A 405 -29.57 2.32 -6.00
C SER A 405 -28.56 3.46 -6.01
N SER A 406 -27.26 3.15 -6.11
CA SER A 406 -26.19 4.15 -6.14
C SER A 406 -26.09 4.85 -7.51
N THR A 407 -25.19 5.84 -7.58
CA THR A 407 -24.87 6.53 -8.85
C THR A 407 -23.88 5.75 -9.72
N TRP A 408 -23.26 4.69 -9.22
CA TRP A 408 -22.21 3.94 -9.92
C TRP A 408 -22.67 3.27 -11.23
N PRO A 409 -23.82 2.57 -11.30
CA PRO A 409 -24.27 1.95 -12.54
C PRO A 409 -24.45 2.97 -13.69
N ALA A 410 -25.17 4.05 -13.42
CA ALA A 410 -25.37 5.14 -14.37
C ALA A 410 -24.04 5.79 -14.77
N TYR A 411 -23.12 5.94 -13.82
CA TYR A 411 -21.82 6.53 -14.07
C TYR A 411 -20.94 5.69 -15.00
N PHE A 412 -20.85 4.37 -14.77
CA PHE A 412 -20.12 3.46 -15.66
C PHE A 412 -20.77 3.37 -17.04
N SER A 413 -22.11 3.35 -17.12
CA SER A 413 -22.83 3.35 -18.39
C SER A 413 -22.51 4.60 -19.23
N ARG A 414 -22.52 5.80 -18.63
CA ARG A 414 -22.12 7.04 -19.31
C ARG A 414 -20.68 6.99 -19.83
N VAL A 415 -19.75 6.48 -19.01
CA VAL A 415 -18.34 6.34 -19.39
C VAL A 415 -18.19 5.44 -20.62
N GLN A 416 -18.91 4.32 -20.67
CA GLN A 416 -18.92 3.42 -21.81
C GLN A 416 -19.50 4.07 -23.06
N GLN A 417 -20.62 4.78 -22.93
CA GLN A 417 -21.25 5.52 -24.02
C GLN A 417 -20.33 6.59 -24.61
N GLU A 418 -19.69 7.43 -23.78
CA GLU A 418 -18.76 8.46 -24.25
C GLU A 418 -17.49 7.87 -24.88
N LEU A 419 -17.00 6.73 -24.39
CA LEU A 419 -15.90 5.99 -25.02
C LEU A 419 -16.28 5.44 -26.39
N ALA A 420 -17.46 4.84 -26.51
CA ALA A 420 -18.01 4.36 -27.77
C ALA A 420 -18.31 5.52 -28.74
N GLY A 421 -18.73 6.68 -28.23
CA GLY A 421 -18.98 7.92 -28.97
C GLY A 421 -17.73 8.65 -29.46
N GLY A 422 -16.58 7.98 -29.55
CA GLY A 422 -15.38 8.50 -30.21
C GLY A 422 -14.23 8.90 -29.29
N LEU A 423 -14.38 8.91 -27.95
CA LEU A 423 -13.22 9.17 -27.07
C LEU A 423 -12.16 8.08 -27.18
N LYS A 424 -12.57 6.82 -27.41
CA LYS A 424 -11.61 5.71 -27.58
C LYS A 424 -10.78 5.89 -28.86
N GLU A 425 -11.42 6.25 -29.96
CA GLU A 425 -10.72 6.48 -31.22
C GLU A 425 -9.80 7.69 -31.15
N TYR A 426 -10.28 8.77 -30.51
CA TYR A 426 -9.45 9.93 -30.19
C TYR A 426 -8.14 9.54 -29.47
N LEU A 427 -8.19 8.66 -28.47
CA LEU A 427 -6.97 8.19 -27.79
C LEU A 427 -6.04 7.40 -28.71
N ASN A 428 -6.60 6.55 -29.58
CA ASN A 428 -5.83 5.74 -30.52
C ASN A 428 -5.07 6.60 -31.53
N THR A 429 -5.65 7.73 -31.96
CA THR A 429 -5.00 8.68 -32.87
C THR A 429 -4.03 9.60 -32.13
N GLU A 430 -4.45 10.15 -30.99
CA GLU A 430 -3.75 11.27 -30.34
C GLU A 430 -2.53 10.84 -29.53
N ILE A 431 -2.55 9.66 -28.90
CA ILE A 431 -1.40 9.16 -28.13
C ILE A 431 -0.17 8.95 -29.02
N PRO A 432 -0.25 8.23 -30.17
CA PRO A 432 0.89 8.08 -31.08
C PRO A 432 1.38 9.42 -31.64
N ARG A 433 0.45 10.33 -32.00
CA ARG A 433 0.79 11.67 -32.50
C ARG A 433 1.63 12.43 -31.47
N ARG A 434 1.11 12.57 -30.23
CA ARG A 434 1.81 13.28 -29.15
C ARG A 434 3.11 12.60 -28.76
N ARG A 435 3.21 11.27 -28.76
CA ARG A 435 4.46 10.55 -28.47
C ARG A 435 5.59 10.89 -29.45
N LYS A 436 5.26 11.22 -30.71
CA LYS A 436 6.25 11.62 -31.72
C LYS A 436 6.67 13.09 -31.59
N THR A 437 5.79 13.96 -31.09
CA THR A 437 5.99 15.42 -31.10
C THR A 437 6.40 16.00 -29.75
N GLU A 438 6.03 15.34 -28.65
CA GLU A 438 6.32 15.85 -27.32
C GLU A 438 7.80 15.70 -26.96
N PRO A 439 8.35 16.65 -26.18
CA PRO A 439 9.65 16.47 -25.59
C PRO A 439 9.65 15.21 -24.73
N LYS A 440 10.66 14.36 -24.91
CA LYS A 440 10.93 13.31 -23.93
C LYS A 440 11.24 14.04 -22.64
N ALA A 441 10.44 13.78 -21.60
CA ALA A 441 10.82 14.25 -20.27
C ALA A 441 12.26 13.79 -20.02
N PRO A 442 13.13 14.63 -19.42
CA PRO A 442 14.40 14.12 -18.94
C PRO A 442 14.09 12.85 -18.15
N PRO A 443 14.94 11.80 -18.23
CA PRO A 443 14.81 10.69 -17.31
C PRO A 443 14.65 11.35 -15.96
N GLU A 444 13.55 11.05 -15.27
CA GLU A 444 13.42 11.47 -13.90
C GLU A 444 14.68 10.90 -13.25
N GLU A 445 15.70 11.75 -13.03
CA GLU A 445 16.55 11.61 -11.86
C GLU A 445 15.51 11.37 -10.80
N TYR A 446 15.44 10.08 -10.41
CA TYR A 446 14.31 9.52 -9.73
C TYR A 446 13.93 10.54 -8.67
N GLU A 447 12.64 10.74 -8.41
CA GLU A 447 12.28 11.24 -7.09
C GLU A 447 12.92 10.23 -6.09
N GLU A 448 14.21 10.42 -5.74
CA GLU A 448 14.92 9.78 -4.63
C GLU A 448 14.08 9.99 -3.36
N GLU A 449 13.23 11.01 -3.39
CA GLU A 449 12.10 11.30 -2.53
C GLU A 449 10.98 10.25 -2.45
N TYR A 450 11.19 8.96 -2.70
CA TYR A 450 10.24 7.95 -2.20
C TYR A 450 10.82 6.61 -1.74
N ASP A 451 12.14 6.46 -1.60
CA ASP A 451 12.72 5.19 -1.12
C ASP A 451 13.73 5.29 0.05
N GLY A 452 14.19 6.47 0.48
CA GLY A 452 14.87 6.69 1.77
C GLY A 452 14.43 8.04 2.35
N ASP A 453 14.05 8.23 3.60
CA ASP A 453 14.43 7.52 4.81
C ASP A 453 13.26 6.69 5.37
N GLU A 454 13.50 5.42 5.67
CA GLU A 454 12.93 4.94 6.92
C GLU A 454 13.54 5.85 7.98
N ASP A 455 12.68 6.51 8.76
CA ASP A 455 12.94 7.15 10.03
C ASP A 455 13.65 6.11 10.94
N SER A 456 14.90 5.76 10.63
CA SER A 456 15.86 5.25 11.58
C SER A 456 16.16 6.45 12.46
N GLY A 457 15.25 6.70 13.40
CA GLY A 457 15.46 7.64 14.49
C GLY A 457 16.53 7.09 15.43
N ASP A 458 17.72 6.88 14.89
CA ASP A 458 18.97 6.97 15.63
C ASP A 458 19.36 8.44 15.50
N ASP A 459 18.68 9.28 16.30
CA ASP A 459 19.28 10.53 16.73
C ASP A 459 20.50 10.09 17.56
N GLU A 460 21.68 10.08 16.96
CA GLU A 460 22.94 10.06 17.69
C GLU A 460 22.96 11.36 18.51
N GLU A 461 22.55 11.26 19.77
CA GLU A 461 22.87 12.24 20.80
C GLU A 461 24.40 12.25 20.94
N GLU A 462 25.04 13.33 20.47
CA GLU A 462 26.37 13.71 20.92
C GLU A 462 26.30 14.00 22.43
N ASP A 463 26.92 13.12 23.22
CA ASP A 463 27.25 13.33 24.64
C ASP A 463 28.27 14.47 24.83
#